data_AF-L0ALR8-F1
#
_entry.id   AF-L0ALR8-F1
#
_cell.length_a   1.000
_cell.length_b   1.000
_cell.length_c   1.000
_cell.angle_alpha   90.00
_cell.angle_beta   90.00
_cell.angle_gamma   90.00
#
_symmetry.space_group_name_H-M   'P 1'
#
loop_
_entity.id
_entity.type
_entity.pdbx_description
1 polymer ?
#
loop_
_entity_poly.entity_id
_entity_poly.type
_entity_poly.pdbx_seq_one_letter_code
_entity_poly.pdbx_strand_id
1 'polypeptide(L)'
;MSPADSDTDDDENEQASPMGFETFEPGPNWFEDGDEEILAVLREDYNFAPRHVDEAGVCRGRDAAFRCRELAAHGLLKKLATGMYDVTDRGEQLLDGEIEPSDLPEDGDETR
;
A
#
# COMPACT_ATOMS: atom_id res chain seq x y z
N MET A 1 -6.86 -26.71 59.41
CA MET A 1 -5.68 -25.82 59.55
C MET A 1 -5.04 -25.75 58.18
N SER A 2 -5.21 -24.61 57.51
CA SER A 2 -4.60 -24.32 56.20
C SER A 2 -3.13 -23.93 56.38
N PRO A 3 -2.30 -24.09 55.35
CA PRO A 3 -1.26 -23.12 55.04
C PRO A 3 -1.74 -22.23 53.88
N ALA A 4 -1.43 -20.94 54.03
CA ALA A 4 -1.44 -19.96 52.96
C ALA A 4 -0.03 -19.94 52.36
N ASP A 5 0.06 -19.89 51.04
CA ASP A 5 1.23 -19.38 50.34
C ASP A 5 0.74 -18.38 49.28
N SER A 6 1.33 -17.20 49.35
CA SER A 6 1.32 -16.12 48.37
C SER A 6 1.94 -16.60 47.05
N ASP A 7 1.50 -16.10 45.91
CA ASP A 7 2.12 -14.93 45.26
C ASP A 7 1.48 -14.69 43.88
N THR A 8 1.13 -13.42 43.68
CA THR A 8 1.25 -12.59 42.48
C THR A 8 1.46 -13.27 41.11
N ASP A 9 0.49 -13.11 40.22
CA ASP A 9 0.60 -13.00 38.76
C ASP A 9 -0.79 -12.53 38.29
N ASP A 10 -1.00 -11.63 37.34
CA ASP A 10 -0.13 -10.73 36.63
C ASP A 10 -1.06 -9.58 36.19
N ASP A 11 -0.46 -8.42 35.96
CA ASP A 11 -1.09 -7.19 35.52
C ASP A 11 -1.82 -7.45 34.18
N GLU A 12 -3.15 -7.67 34.21
CA GLU A 12 -3.98 -7.47 33.01
C GLU A 12 -4.04 -5.96 32.78
N ASN A 13 -2.95 -5.45 32.21
CA ASN A 13 -2.88 -4.19 31.52
C ASN A 13 -3.90 -4.25 30.39
N GLU A 14 -5.16 -3.96 30.73
CA GLU A 14 -6.18 -3.45 29.84
C GLU A 14 -5.60 -2.17 29.24
N GLN A 15 -4.80 -2.34 28.18
CA GLN A 15 -4.40 -1.28 27.27
C GLN A 15 -5.68 -0.83 26.56
N ALA A 16 -6.50 -0.09 27.30
CA ALA A 16 -7.47 0.81 26.74
C ALA A 16 -6.67 1.87 26.00
N SER A 17 -6.36 1.61 24.73
CA SER A 17 -5.72 2.59 23.85
C SER A 17 -6.56 3.86 23.89
N PRO A 18 -5.99 4.98 24.37
CA PRO A 18 -6.73 6.21 24.53
C PRO A 18 -6.94 6.85 23.16
N MET A 19 -8.21 7.03 22.81
CA MET A 19 -8.72 7.78 21.65
C MET A 19 -8.59 7.07 20.30
N GLY A 20 -9.74 6.99 19.61
CA GLY A 20 -9.90 6.50 18.24
C GLY A 20 -9.19 7.37 17.22
N PHE A 21 -7.87 7.33 17.23
CA PHE A 21 -7.05 7.55 16.06
C PHE A 21 -6.82 6.16 15.49
N GLU A 22 -7.51 5.83 14.40
CA GLU A 22 -7.26 4.60 13.64
C GLU A 22 -5.76 4.58 13.35
N THR A 23 -5.04 3.61 13.90
CA THR A 23 -3.63 3.40 13.59
C THR A 23 -3.60 3.06 12.11
N PHE A 24 -3.29 4.04 11.26
CA PHE A 24 -2.96 3.79 9.86
C PHE A 24 -1.71 2.92 9.87
N GLU A 25 -1.90 1.61 9.74
CA GLU A 25 -0.79 0.69 9.64
C GLU A 25 -0.07 1.02 8.34
N PRO A 26 1.23 1.37 8.39
CA PRO A 26 1.95 1.74 7.18
C PRO A 26 1.97 0.54 6.23
N GLY A 27 1.83 0.82 4.93
CA GLY A 27 2.00 -0.20 3.90
C GLY A 27 3.40 -0.82 3.90
N PRO A 28 3.62 -1.84 3.05
CA PRO A 28 4.92 -2.49 2.95
C PRO A 28 5.99 -1.48 2.53
N ASN A 29 7.25 -1.79 2.86
CA ASN A 29 8.38 -0.84 2.70
C ASN A 29 8.62 -0.33 1.27
N TRP A 30 8.08 -1.03 0.27
CA TRP A 30 8.19 -0.68 -1.14
C TRP A 30 7.09 0.29 -1.59
N PHE A 31 5.98 0.40 -0.84
CA PHE A 31 4.85 1.27 -1.13
C PHE A 31 5.06 2.65 -0.49
N GLU A 32 4.89 3.71 -1.30
CA GLU A 32 5.13 5.10 -0.92
C GLU A 32 3.84 5.92 -0.99
N ASP A 33 3.74 6.99 -0.18
CA ASP A 33 2.55 7.87 -0.11
C ASP A 33 2.08 8.39 -1.49
N GLY A 34 3.00 8.55 -2.44
CA GLY A 34 2.69 9.02 -3.80
C GLY A 34 2.13 7.95 -4.73
N ASP A 35 2.16 6.67 -4.36
CA ASP A 35 1.76 5.58 -5.26
C ASP A 35 0.27 5.51 -5.51
N GLU A 36 -0.55 5.79 -4.49
CA GLU A 36 -2.00 5.88 -4.66
C GLU A 36 -2.36 6.96 -5.69
N GLU A 37 -1.68 8.11 -5.62
CA GLU A 37 -1.90 9.19 -6.58
C GLU A 37 -1.41 8.81 -8.00
N ILE A 38 -0.31 8.06 -8.10
CA ILE A 38 0.16 7.48 -9.38
C ILE A 38 -0.89 6.53 -9.96
N LEU A 39 -1.44 5.63 -9.15
CA LEU A 39 -2.50 4.69 -9.57
C LEU A 39 -3.74 5.46 -10.02
N ALA A 40 -4.16 6.48 -9.28
CA ALA A 40 -5.32 7.31 -9.61
C ALA A 40 -5.13 8.02 -10.97
N VAL A 41 -3.96 8.60 -11.23
CA VAL A 41 -3.65 9.22 -12.53
C VAL A 41 -3.72 8.20 -13.66
N LEU A 42 -3.17 7.00 -13.46
CA LEU A 42 -3.18 5.95 -14.48
C LEU A 42 -4.56 5.32 -14.70
N ARG A 43 -5.46 5.38 -13.71
CA ARG A 43 -6.87 4.97 -13.82
C ARG A 43 -7.67 5.95 -14.68
N GLU A 44 -7.45 7.26 -14.51
CA GLU A 44 -8.21 8.30 -15.20
C GLU A 44 -7.77 8.49 -16.67
N ASP A 45 -6.46 8.48 -16.91
CA ASP A 45 -5.93 8.72 -18.25
C ASP A 45 -5.91 7.42 -19.07
N TYR A 46 -6.68 7.42 -20.16
CA TYR A 46 -6.69 6.38 -21.22
C TYR A 46 -5.32 6.14 -21.89
N ASN A 47 -4.28 6.78 -21.38
CA ASN A 47 -2.94 6.80 -21.92
C ASN A 47 -1.88 6.63 -20.82
N PHE A 48 -2.13 5.77 -19.81
CA PHE A 48 -1.25 4.70 -19.30
C PHE A 48 0.28 4.93 -19.15
N ALA A 49 0.76 6.17 -19.14
CA ALA A 49 2.17 6.49 -19.34
C ALA A 49 2.71 7.33 -18.16
N PRO A 50 3.93 7.04 -17.66
CA PRO A 50 4.54 7.78 -16.56
C PRO A 50 4.67 9.29 -16.78
N ARG A 51 4.57 9.77 -18.03
CA ARG A 51 4.57 11.21 -18.32
C ARG A 51 3.33 11.93 -17.77
N HIS A 52 2.17 11.27 -17.69
CA HIS A 52 0.95 11.90 -17.18
C HIS A 52 1.04 12.12 -15.67
N VAL A 53 1.77 11.28 -14.95
CA VAL A 53 2.09 11.47 -13.53
C VAL A 53 2.90 12.75 -13.29
N ASP A 54 3.85 13.04 -14.19
CA ASP A 54 4.64 14.30 -14.16
C ASP A 54 3.78 15.51 -14.55
N GLU A 55 2.95 15.36 -15.59
CA GLU A 55 2.00 16.39 -16.03
C GLU A 55 0.95 16.71 -14.93
N ALA A 56 0.54 15.72 -14.14
CA ALA A 56 -0.35 15.86 -12.99
C ALA A 56 0.35 16.46 -11.75
N GLY A 57 1.69 16.53 -11.76
CA GLY A 57 2.47 17.14 -10.68
C GLY A 57 2.71 16.24 -9.46
N VAL A 58 2.44 14.94 -9.58
CA VAL A 58 2.61 13.96 -8.50
C VAL A 58 4.09 13.76 -8.19
N CYS A 59 4.87 13.40 -9.22
CA CYS A 59 6.32 13.26 -9.11
C CYS A 59 6.98 13.42 -10.49
N ARG A 60 8.31 13.56 -10.51
CA ARG A 60 9.05 13.74 -11.77
C ARG A 60 8.95 12.48 -12.64
N GLY A 61 8.94 12.63 -13.96
CA GLY A 61 8.74 11.49 -14.88
C GLY A 61 9.74 10.32 -14.72
N ARG A 62 10.97 10.58 -14.25
CA ARG A 62 11.93 9.52 -13.91
C ARG A 62 11.46 8.68 -12.73
N ASP A 63 10.97 9.35 -11.69
CA ASP A 63 10.52 8.74 -10.45
C ASP A 63 9.19 8.01 -10.72
N ALA A 64 8.27 8.64 -11.46
CA ALA A 64 7.05 8.00 -11.95
C ALA A 64 7.34 6.69 -12.70
N ALA A 65 8.31 6.68 -13.62
CA ALA A 65 8.67 5.48 -14.35
C ALA A 65 9.33 4.40 -13.48
N PHE A 66 10.01 4.78 -12.40
CA PHE A 66 10.51 3.83 -11.40
C PHE A 66 9.34 3.25 -10.59
N ARG A 67 8.50 4.09 -9.99
CA ARG A 67 7.32 3.67 -9.23
C ARG A 67 6.37 2.78 -10.05
N CYS A 68 6.10 3.12 -11.31
CA CYS A 68 5.27 2.27 -12.19
C CYS A 68 5.85 0.86 -12.40
N ARG A 69 7.19 0.69 -12.34
CA ARG A 69 7.82 -0.64 -12.42
C ARG A 69 7.67 -1.41 -11.12
N GLU A 70 7.85 -0.75 -9.99
CA GLU A 70 7.66 -1.35 -8.66
C GLU A 70 6.20 -1.78 -8.50
N LEU A 71 5.24 -0.88 -8.73
CA LEU A 71 3.80 -1.17 -8.67
C LEU A 71 3.40 -2.32 -9.61
N ALA A 72 4.05 -2.43 -10.78
CA ALA A 72 3.83 -3.55 -11.68
C ALA A 72 4.43 -4.87 -11.16
N ALA A 73 5.56 -4.83 -10.46
CA ALA A 73 6.18 -6.01 -9.85
C ALA A 73 5.34 -6.55 -8.67
N HIS A 74 4.57 -5.69 -7.99
CA HIS A 74 3.65 -6.08 -6.92
C HIS A 74 2.20 -6.30 -7.40
N GLY A 75 1.97 -6.30 -8.71
CA GLY A 75 0.68 -6.64 -9.30
C GLY A 75 -0.41 -5.58 -9.13
N LEU A 76 -0.06 -4.33 -8.77
CA LEU A 76 -0.98 -3.18 -8.76
C LEU A 76 -1.12 -2.54 -10.15
N LEU A 77 -0.08 -2.68 -10.98
CA LEU A 77 -0.10 -2.29 -12.39
C LEU A 77 0.23 -3.48 -13.29
N LYS A 78 -0.22 -3.42 -14.54
CA LYS A 78 0.13 -4.35 -15.60
C LYS A 78 0.85 -3.62 -16.72
N LYS A 79 2.08 -4.02 -17.01
CA LYS A 79 2.82 -3.46 -18.14
C LYS A 79 2.25 -3.98 -19.47
N LEU A 80 1.65 -3.09 -20.26
CA LEU A 80 1.12 -3.40 -21.60
C LEU A 80 2.19 -3.32 -22.69
N ALA A 81 3.06 -2.31 -22.59
CA ALA A 81 4.14 -2.06 -23.53
C ALA A 81 5.25 -1.22 -22.85
N THR A 82 6.30 -0.88 -23.61
CA THR A 82 7.35 0.03 -23.11
C THR A 82 6.75 1.39 -22.75
N GLY A 83 6.73 1.71 -21.46
CA GLY A 83 6.18 2.96 -20.95
C GLY A 83 4.66 3.03 -20.92
N MET A 84 3.97 1.88 -20.98
CA MET A 84 2.52 1.78 -20.93
C MET A 84 2.06 0.77 -19.86
N TYR A 85 1.20 1.22 -18.95
CA TYR A 85 0.74 0.49 -17.76
C TYR A 85 -0.78 0.61 -17.61
N ASP A 86 -1.43 -0.48 -17.28
CA ASP A 86 -2.85 -0.53 -16.93
C ASP A 86 -3.02 -0.80 -15.43
N VAL A 87 -4.10 -0.33 -14.83
CA VAL A 87 -4.40 -0.64 -13.42
C VAL A 87 -4.98 -2.05 -13.36
N THR A 88 -4.51 -2.88 -12.42
CA THR A 88 -5.05 -4.24 -12.22
C THR A 88 -6.27 -4.21 -11.32
N ASP A 89 -7.02 -5.31 -11.24
CA ASP A 89 -8.13 -5.45 -10.28
C ASP A 89 -7.69 -5.15 -8.83
N ARG A 90 -6.44 -5.48 -8.47
CA ARG A 90 -5.88 -5.18 -7.15
C ARG A 90 -5.61 -3.69 -6.96
N GLY A 91 -5.07 -3.03 -7.99
CA GLY A 91 -4.88 -1.58 -7.99
C GLY A 91 -6.20 -0.83 -7.87
N GLU A 92 -7.25 -1.31 -8.55
CA GLU A 92 -8.62 -0.77 -8.43
C GLU A 92 -9.16 -0.95 -7.00
N GLN A 93 -9.03 -2.15 -6.42
CA GLN A 93 -9.45 -2.42 -5.04
C GLN A 93 -8.76 -1.51 -4.02
N LEU A 94 -7.47 -1.22 -4.21
CA LEU A 94 -6.73 -0.29 -3.35
C LEU A 94 -7.30 1.13 -3.47
N LEU A 95 -7.55 1.60 -4.70
CA LEU A 95 -8.11 2.94 -4.95
C LEU A 95 -9.56 3.09 -4.48
N ASP A 96 -10.33 2.00 -4.51
CA ASP A 96 -11.72 1.98 -4.04
C ASP A 96 -11.81 1.75 -2.51
N GLY A 97 -10.67 1.56 -1.83
CA GLY A 97 -10.59 1.33 -0.39
C GLY A 97 -11.10 -0.05 0.05
N GLU A 98 -11.17 -1.00 -0.89
CA GLU A 98 -11.55 -2.39 -0.61
C GLU A 98 -10.42 -3.18 0.08
N ILE A 99 -9.17 -2.75 -0.14
CA ILE A 99 -7.98 -3.23 0.57
C ILE A 99 -7.18 -2.04 1.10
N GLU A 100 -6.54 -2.20 2.25
CA GLU A 100 -5.64 -1.19 2.78
C GLU A 100 -4.21 -1.41 2.24
N PRO A 101 -3.34 -0.37 2.21
CA PRO A 101 -1.93 -0.54 1.86
C PRO A 101 -1.21 -1.59 2.72
N SER A 102 -1.62 -1.76 3.98
CA SER A 102 -1.13 -2.77 4.92
C SER A 102 -1.45 -4.21 4.50
N ASP A 103 -2.48 -4.43 3.67
CA ASP A 103 -2.85 -5.74 3.13
C ASP A 103 -2.02 -6.16 1.90
N LEU A 104 -1.12 -5.29 1.44
CA LEU A 104 -0.25 -5.56 0.29
C LEU A 104 0.88 -6.53 0.69
N PRO A 105 1.26 -7.47 -0.20
CA PRO A 105 2.32 -8.41 0.08
C PRO A 105 3.67 -7.70 0.10
N GLU A 106 4.53 -8.07 1.05
CA GLU A 106 5.92 -7.60 1.10
C GLU A 106 6.71 -8.04 -0.14
N ASP A 107 6.43 -9.24 -0.65
CA ASP A 107 7.08 -9.80 -1.84
C ASP A 107 6.28 -9.50 -3.11
N GLY A 108 6.99 -9.27 -4.23
CA GLY A 108 6.38 -9.06 -5.54
C GLY A 108 5.56 -10.27 -6.01
N ASP A 109 4.50 -10.01 -6.77
CA ASP A 109 3.78 -11.05 -7.49
C ASP A 109 4.61 -11.36 -8.75
N GLU A 110 5.63 -12.21 -8.59
CA GLU A 110 6.44 -12.71 -9.71
C GLU A 110 5.60 -13.65 -10.58
N THR A 111 4.55 -13.14 -11.22
CA THR A 111 3.86 -13.85 -12.30
C THR A 111 4.76 -13.80 -13.54
N ARG A 112 5.62 -14.82 -13.60
CA ARG A 112 6.59 -15.13 -14.66
C ARG A 112 5.96 -15.38 -16.03
#